data_AF-A0A965YQT0-F1
#
_entry.id   AF-A0A965YQT0-F1
#
_cell.length_a   1.000
_cell.length_b   1.000
_cell.length_c   1.000
_cell.angle_alpha   90.00
_cell.angle_beta   90.00
_cell.angle_gamma   90.00
#
_symmetry.space_group_name_H-M   'P 1'
#
loop_
_entity.id
_entity.type
_entity.pdbx_description
1 polymer ?
#
loop_
_entity_poly.entity_id
_entity_poly.type
_entity_poly.pdbx_seq_one_letter_code
_entity_poly.pdbx_strand_id
1 'polypeptide(L)'
;MSALKFTPEQMRDVKLSDGTKEYLVAYKAAEKATTIVVDQVNETWGDDQGHEMIQPMFEALYRLQDEILRLMMKEIDENLSVSKCTEI
;
A
#
# COMPACT_ATOMS: atom_id res chain seq x y z
N MET A 1 10.78 8.53 -32.84
CA MET A 1 10.26 7.68 -31.73
C MET A 1 8.76 7.92 -31.64
N SER A 2 7.97 6.93 -32.04
CA SER A 2 6.50 7.01 -31.93
C SER A 2 6.13 6.89 -30.46
N ALA A 3 5.47 7.90 -29.89
CA ALA A 3 4.86 7.76 -28.57
C ALA A 3 3.78 6.66 -28.67
N LEU A 4 3.97 5.55 -27.95
CA LEU A 4 2.95 4.53 -27.78
C LEU A 4 1.68 5.20 -27.21
N LYS A 5 0.68 5.42 -28.07
CA LYS A 5 -0.63 5.93 -27.67
C LYS A 5 -1.51 4.75 -27.32
N PHE A 6 -1.62 4.47 -26.03
CA PHE A 6 -2.66 3.57 -25.52
C PHE A 6 -4.05 4.17 -25.80
N THR A 7 -5.00 3.34 -26.20
CA THR A 7 -6.40 3.78 -26.33
C THR A 7 -7.04 3.92 -24.94
N PRO A 8 -8.08 4.75 -24.78
CA PRO A 8 -8.82 4.85 -23.52
C PRO A 8 -9.37 3.51 -23.01
N GLU A 9 -9.69 2.58 -23.90
CA GLU A 9 -10.11 1.21 -23.57
C GLU A 9 -8.93 0.41 -23.00
N GLN A 10 -7.76 0.47 -23.64
CA GLN A 10 -6.55 -0.18 -23.15
C GLN A 10 -6.12 0.35 -21.78
N MET A 11 -6.30 1.64 -21.52
CA MET A 11 -6.04 2.23 -20.20
C MET A 11 -7.04 1.76 -19.14
N ARG A 12 -8.29 1.49 -19.52
CA ARG A 12 -9.34 0.97 -18.63
C ARG A 12 -9.16 -0.51 -18.29
N ASP A 13 -8.53 -1.27 -19.18
CA ASP A 13 -8.32 -2.71 -19.02
C ASP A 13 -7.02 -3.06 -18.29
N VAL A 14 -6.24 -2.08 -17.84
CA VAL A 14 -5.03 -2.31 -17.04
C VAL A 14 -5.43 -2.94 -15.69
N LYS A 15 -4.94 -4.16 -15.46
CA LYS A 15 -5.09 -4.87 -14.20
C LYS A 15 -3.79 -4.82 -13.42
N LEU A 16 -3.90 -4.65 -12.11
CA LEU A 16 -2.77 -4.82 -11.19
C LEU A 16 -2.30 -6.28 -11.22
N SER A 17 -0.99 -6.50 -11.10
CA SER A 17 -0.43 -7.83 -10.86
C SER A 17 -0.95 -8.38 -9.53
N ASP A 18 -0.92 -9.70 -9.37
CA ASP A 18 -1.32 -10.32 -8.11
C ASP A 18 -0.38 -9.90 -6.97
N GLY A 19 0.93 -9.77 -7.23
CA GLY A 19 1.90 -9.23 -6.25
C GLY A 19 1.57 -7.79 -5.83
N THR A 20 1.21 -6.91 -6.77
CA THR A 20 0.77 -5.54 -6.45
C THR A 20 -0.49 -5.53 -5.57
N LYS A 21 -1.43 -6.46 -5.80
CA LYS A 21 -2.63 -6.59 -4.96
C LYS A 21 -2.28 -7.06 -3.54
N GLU A 22 -1.29 -7.94 -3.38
CA GLU A 22 -0.83 -8.41 -2.06
C GLU A 22 -0.30 -7.26 -1.20
N TYR A 23 0.45 -6.30 -1.78
CA TYR A 23 0.85 -5.09 -1.05
C TYR A 23 -0.34 -4.25 -0.60
N LEU A 24 -1.37 -4.08 -1.45
CA LEU A 24 -2.58 -3.35 -1.06
C LEU A 24 -3.34 -4.06 0.07
N VAL A 25 -3.39 -5.40 0.03
CA VAL A 25 -3.96 -6.21 1.11
C VAL A 25 -3.16 -6.02 2.41
N ALA A 26 -1.83 -6.07 2.34
CA ALA A 26 -0.97 -5.86 3.50
C ALA A 26 -1.14 -4.45 4.10
N TYR A 27 -1.20 -3.41 3.26
CA TYR A 27 -1.46 -2.03 3.68
C TYR A 27 -2.76 -1.93 4.48
N LYS A 28 -3.84 -2.51 3.93
CA LYS A 28 -5.17 -2.49 4.55
C LYS A 28 -5.27 -3.36 5.80
N ALA A 29 -4.55 -4.48 5.83
CA ALA A 29 -4.48 -5.33 7.01
C ALA A 29 -3.79 -4.60 8.17
N ALA A 30 -2.69 -3.89 7.91
CA ALA A 30 -2.00 -3.08 8.91
C ALA A 30 -2.89 -1.97 9.46
N GLU A 31 -3.56 -1.21 8.58
CA GLU A 31 -4.53 -0.17 8.97
C GLU A 31 -5.63 -0.74 9.88
N LYS A 32 -6.25 -1.85 9.46
CA LYS A 32 -7.32 -2.50 10.23
C LYS A 32 -6.85 -3.01 11.59
N ALA A 33 -5.67 -3.60 11.65
CA ALA A 33 -5.10 -4.09 12.91
C ALA A 33 -4.88 -2.94 13.90
N THR A 34 -4.35 -1.81 13.42
CA THR A 34 -4.18 -0.61 14.25
C THR A 34 -5.52 -0.09 14.74
N THR A 35 -6.56 0.02 13.90
CA THR A 35 -7.89 0.45 14.34
C THR A 35 -8.44 -0.41 15.47
N ILE A 36 -8.33 -1.74 15.37
CA ILE A 36 -8.80 -2.65 16.43
C ILE A 36 -8.08 -2.38 17.76
N VAL A 37 -6.76 -2.15 17.72
CA VAL A 37 -5.98 -1.85 18.93
C VAL A 37 -6.36 -0.49 19.51
N VAL A 38 -6.59 0.52 18.68
CA VAL A 38 -7.04 1.85 19.12
C VAL A 38 -8.38 1.75 19.83
N ASP A 39 -9.35 1.07 19.22
CA ASP A 39 -10.67 0.89 19.81
C ASP A 39 -10.56 0.19 21.18
N GLN A 40 -9.78 -0.88 21.28
CA GLN A 40 -9.56 -1.61 22.53
C GLN A 40 -8.87 -0.75 23.62
N VAL A 41 -7.90 0.06 23.22
CA VAL A 41 -7.16 0.93 24.14
C VAL A 41 -8.08 2.05 24.66
N ASN A 42 -8.84 2.69 23.78
CA ASN A 42 -9.80 3.73 24.17
C ASN A 42 -10.92 3.16 25.06
N GLU A 43 -11.42 1.95 24.77
CA GLU A 43 -12.41 1.28 25.64
C GLU A 43 -11.87 0.99 27.05
N THR A 44 -10.57 0.70 27.18
CA THR A 44 -9.98 0.25 28.45
C THR A 44 -9.49 1.42 29.31
N TRP A 45 -8.90 2.44 28.69
CA TRP A 45 -8.24 3.55 29.39
C TRP A 45 -8.92 4.92 29.18
N GLY A 46 -9.96 4.98 28.34
CA GLY A 46 -10.62 6.23 27.94
C GLY A 46 -9.83 6.99 26.86
N ASP A 47 -10.51 7.85 26.11
CA ASP A 47 -9.94 8.52 24.93
C ASP A 47 -8.68 9.35 25.25
N ASP A 48 -8.65 10.06 26.39
CA ASP A 48 -7.54 10.95 26.74
C ASP A 48 -6.23 10.18 27.03
N GLN A 49 -6.29 9.14 27.87
CA GLN A 49 -5.10 8.32 28.18
C GLN A 49 -4.78 7.34 27.03
N GLY A 50 -5.81 6.86 26.34
CA GLY A 50 -5.65 5.96 25.20
C GLY A 50 -4.87 6.62 24.07
N HIS A 51 -5.13 7.90 23.78
CA HIS A 51 -4.45 8.63 22.72
C HIS A 51 -2.93 8.72 22.90
N GLU A 52 -2.45 9.00 24.12
CA GLU A 52 -1.00 9.04 24.40
C GLU A 52 -0.36 7.65 24.26
N MET A 53 -1.07 6.59 24.66
CA MET A 53 -0.57 5.22 24.59
C MET A 53 -0.46 4.67 23.15
N ILE A 54 -1.35 5.08 22.25
CA ILE A 54 -1.39 4.61 20.86
C ILE A 54 -0.50 5.40 19.91
N GLN A 55 -0.02 6.59 20.30
CA GLN A 55 0.79 7.43 19.41
C GLN A 55 2.00 6.70 18.80
N PRO A 56 2.81 5.93 19.57
CA PRO A 56 3.93 5.18 18.98
C PRO A 56 3.49 4.11 17.98
N MET A 57 2.29 3.55 18.15
CA MET A 57 1.73 2.57 17.22
C MET A 57 1.35 3.21 15.89
N PHE A 58 0.79 4.43 15.89
CA PHE A 58 0.53 5.16 14.65
C PHE A 58 1.82 5.52 13.91
N GLU A 59 2.87 5.95 14.62
CA GLU A 59 4.17 6.19 14.01
C GLU A 59 4.74 4.93 13.35
N ALA A 60 4.62 3.78 14.01
CA ALA A 60 5.01 2.50 13.44
C ALA A 60 4.15 2.10 12.23
N LEU A 61 2.84 2.30 12.30
CA LEU A 61 1.92 2.06 11.18
C LEU A 61 2.32 2.87 9.95
N TYR A 62 2.56 4.19 10.11
CA TYR A 62 2.89 5.05 8.97
C TYR A 62 4.21 4.65 8.33
N ARG A 63 5.23 4.30 9.12
CA ARG A 63 6.51 3.79 8.58
C ARG A 63 6.33 2.48 7.82
N LEU A 64 5.51 1.56 8.35
CA LEU A 64 5.22 0.29 7.68
C LEU A 64 4.46 0.50 6.37
N GLN A 65 3.44 1.37 6.39
CA GLN A 65 2.66 1.74 5.21
C GLN A 65 3.53 2.36 4.11
N ASP A 66 4.45 3.27 4.49
CA ASP A 66 5.37 3.89 3.56
C ASP A 66 6.31 2.86 2.91
N GLU A 67 6.85 1.92 3.71
CA GLU A 67 7.69 0.84 3.21
C GLU A 67 6.93 -0.12 2.28
N ILE A 68 5.67 -0.46 2.61
CA ILE A 68 4.78 -1.28 1.74
C ILE A 68 4.60 -0.59 0.39
N LEU A 69 4.29 0.72 0.38
CA LEU A 69 4.11 1.47 -0.86
C LEU A 69 5.41 1.57 -1.66
N ARG A 70 6.55 1.74 -0.98
CA ARG A 70 7.87 1.77 -1.63
C ARG A 70 8.19 0.45 -2.33
N LEU A 71 7.94 -0.68 -1.66
CA LEU A 71 8.15 -2.02 -2.23
C LEU A 71 7.19 -2.30 -3.38
N MET A 72 5.92 -1.91 -3.24
CA MET A 72 4.93 -2.01 -4.31
C MET A 72 5.36 -1.23 -5.56
N MET A 73 5.82 0.01 -5.40
CA MET A 73 6.31 0.83 -6.51
C MET A 73 7.54 0.21 -7.17
N LYS A 74 8.42 -0.41 -6.38
CA LYS A 74 9.59 -1.12 -6.92
C LYS A 74 9.16 -2.32 -7.77
N GLU A 75 8.21 -3.14 -7.31
CA GLU A 75 7.70 -4.26 -8.11
C GLU A 75 7.01 -3.78 -9.39
N ILE A 76 6.24 -2.69 -9.32
CA ILE A 76 5.61 -2.09 -10.51
C ILE A 76 6.68 -1.65 -11.51
N ASP A 77 7.73 -0.96 -11.06
CA ASP A 77 8.84 -0.53 -11.93
C ASP A 77 9.57 -1.72 -12.55
N GLU A 78 9.86 -2.76 -11.75
CA GLU A 78 10.45 -4.01 -12.24
C GLU A 78 9.56 -4.66 -13.32
N ASN A 79 8.26 -4.79 -13.09
CA ASN A 79 7.32 -5.35 -14.06
C ASN A 79 7.24 -4.53 -15.36
N LEU A 80 7.25 -3.20 -15.25
CA LEU A 80 7.24 -2.31 -16.41
C LEU A 80 8.58 -2.32 -17.16
N SER A 81 9.69 -2.53 -16.47
CA SER A 81 11.04 -2.61 -17.05
C SER A 81 11.27 -3.93 -17.80
N VAL A 82 10.77 -5.05 -17.27
CA VAL A 82 10.79 -6.36 -17.94
C VAL A 82 9.98 -6.31 -19.24
N SER A 83 8.84 -5.60 -19.24
CA SER A 83 8.04 -5.40 -20.46
C SER A 83 8.74 -4.57 -21.55
N LYS A 84 9.79 -3.82 -21.22
CA LYS A 84 10.61 -3.11 -22.21
C LYS A 84 11.75 -3.96 -22.78
N CYS A 85 12.08 -5.09 -22.16
CA CYS A 85 13.26 -5.91 -22.49
C CYS A 85 12.95 -7.13 -23.39
N THR A 86 11.98 -7.00 -24.28
CA THR A 86 11.85 -7.84 -25.48
C THR A 86 12.09 -6.96 -26.70
N GLU A 87 13.31 -6.47 -26.86
CA GLU A 87 13.81 -6.14 -28.20
C GLU A 87 14.15 -7.44 -28.92
N ILE A 88 13.67 -7.51 -30.16
CA ILE A 88 13.72 -8.62 -31.13
C ILE A 88 15.17 -8.98 -31.48
#